data_AF-A0A3R6P621-F1
#
_entry.id   AF-A0A3R6P621-F1
#
_cell.length_a   1.000
_cell.length_b   1.000
_cell.length_c   1.000
_cell.angle_alpha   90.00
_cell.angle_beta   90.00
_cell.angle_gamma   90.00
#
_symmetry.space_group_name_H-M   'P 1'
#
loop_
_entity.id
_entity.type
_entity.pdbx_description
1 polymer ?
#
loop_
_entity_poly.entity_id
_entity_poly.type
_entity_poly.pdbx_seq_one_letter_code
_entity_poly.pdbx_strand_id
1 'polypeptide(L)'
;MNSLGKYVLTKTQKIVLLVVVFALIAGGYYAGFYLPVQRRIEAADTAELDAQIQLEQMKAMQIRQMEEEIEENKTSNAPMVPAYNHFKTETEELNRIFANAYDFTFQYSEPQVDGMEIRRAMNISFTADSFDHAVSMLHEVVEGPYRCLIEELSIQDDEDLEDEELKDIRIHPVAVTFQLTYFETRYDAESEEGLDLEPEEAQAPSGLANADVSNLQRSDLETAAEAALGE
;
A
#
# COMPACT_ATOMS: atom_id res chain seq x y z
N MET A 1 73.29 43.72 39.84
CA MET A 1 72.61 42.42 39.69
C MET A 1 72.63 42.07 38.22
N ASN A 2 73.32 41.00 37.82
CA ASN A 2 73.09 40.21 36.60
C ASN A 2 74.26 39.23 36.39
N SER A 3 74.15 38.07 37.04
CA SER A 3 74.97 36.91 36.72
C SER A 3 74.02 35.80 36.23
N LEU A 4 73.54 35.97 34.99
CA LEU A 4 73.08 34.86 34.15
C LEU A 4 74.28 34.58 33.23
N GLY A 5 75.15 33.65 33.54
CA GLY A 5 74.88 32.22 33.42
C GLY A 5 75.44 31.72 32.08
N LYS A 6 76.77 31.60 31.96
CA LYS A 6 77.39 30.88 30.83
C LYS A 6 77.21 29.37 31.04
N TYR A 7 76.01 28.86 30.77
CA TYR A 7 75.74 27.43 30.77
C TYR A 7 76.19 26.82 29.44
N VAL A 8 77.39 26.23 29.40
CA VAL A 8 77.84 25.41 28.27
C VAL A 8 77.21 24.02 28.43
N LEU A 9 76.09 23.76 27.74
CA LEU A 9 75.43 22.45 27.77
C LEU A 9 76.39 21.36 27.30
N THR A 10 76.52 20.30 28.09
CA THR A 10 77.30 19.11 27.74
C THR A 10 76.67 18.35 26.57
N LYS A 11 77.46 17.55 25.84
CA LYS A 11 76.99 16.83 24.62
C LYS A 11 75.71 16.02 24.87
N THR A 12 75.61 15.37 26.03
CA THR A 12 74.43 14.62 26.46
C THR A 12 73.22 15.51 26.73
N GLN A 13 73.40 16.68 27.37
CA GLN A 13 72.31 17.64 27.60
C GLN A 13 71.76 18.22 26.30
N LYS A 14 72.61 18.47 25.29
CA LYS A 14 72.15 18.89 23.96
C LYS A 14 71.31 17.84 23.26
N ILE A 15 71.69 16.56 23.36
CA ILE A 15 70.93 15.45 22.78
C ILE A 15 69.57 15.32 23.47
N VAL A 16 69.54 15.38 24.80
CA VAL A 16 68.29 15.33 25.58
C VAL A 16 67.37 16.51 25.21
N LEU A 17 67.92 17.72 25.11
CA LEU A 17 67.13 18.90 24.72
C LEU A 17 66.56 18.78 23.31
N LEU A 18 67.32 18.21 22.37
CA LEU A 18 66.85 17.95 21.00
C LEU A 18 65.67 16.96 21.00
N VAL A 19 65.77 15.87 21.77
CA VAL A 19 64.67 14.89 21.93
C VAL A 19 63.42 15.54 22.52
N VAL A 20 63.59 16.39 23.55
CA VAL A 20 62.47 17.13 24.16
C VAL A 20 61.81 18.08 23.16
N VAL A 21 62.60 18.82 22.38
CA VAL A 21 62.07 19.72 21.34
C VAL A 21 61.31 18.92 20.28
N PHE A 22 61.83 17.78 19.85
CA PHE A 22 61.15 16.92 18.87
C PHE A 22 59.84 16.35 19.43
N ALA A 23 59.84 15.94 20.71
CA ALA A 23 58.63 15.48 21.40
C ALA A 23 57.58 16.60 21.53
N LEU A 24 57.99 17.84 21.81
CA LEU A 24 57.10 19.00 21.86
C LEU A 24 56.50 19.33 20.48
N ILE A 25 57.29 19.24 19.41
CA ILE A 25 56.80 19.44 18.04
C ILE A 25 55.79 18.35 17.66
N ALA A 26 56.11 17.08 17.96
CA ALA A 26 55.21 15.96 17.69
C ALA A 26 53.91 16.06 18.50
N GLY A 27 53.98 16.41 19.79
CA GLY A 27 52.81 16.65 20.63
C GLY A 27 51.97 17.85 20.16
N GLY A 28 52.63 18.94 19.75
CA GLY A 28 51.98 20.13 19.19
C GLY A 28 51.25 19.83 17.87
N TYR A 29 51.85 19.03 16.99
CA TYR A 29 51.22 18.57 15.75
C TYR A 29 50.00 17.69 16.03
N TYR A 30 50.14 16.73 16.94
CA TYR A 30 49.06 15.83 17.32
C TYR A 30 47.86 16.58 17.91
N ALA A 31 48.11 17.51 18.84
CA ALA A 31 47.05 18.27 19.50
C ALA A 31 46.46 19.38 18.61
N GLY A 32 47.30 20.09 17.84
CA GLY A 32 46.91 21.28 17.09
C GLY A 32 46.37 21.03 15.70
N PHE A 33 46.76 19.93 15.05
CA PHE A 33 46.33 19.60 13.67
C PHE A 33 45.63 18.25 13.60
N TYR A 34 46.22 17.18 14.13
CA TYR A 34 45.67 15.82 13.95
C TYR A 34 44.30 15.64 14.64
N LEU A 35 44.18 16.02 15.92
CA LEU A 35 42.93 15.96 16.66
C LEU A 35 41.79 16.79 16.04
N PRO A 36 41.99 18.09 15.71
CA PRO A 36 40.91 18.88 15.10
C PRO A 36 40.56 18.42 13.69
N VAL A 37 41.49 17.84 12.92
CA VAL A 37 41.20 17.25 11.61
C VAL A 37 40.38 15.97 11.75
N GLN A 38 40.73 15.06 12.66
CA GLN A 38 39.92 13.86 12.92
C GLN A 38 38.51 14.20 13.41
N ARG A 39 38.37 15.15 14.34
CA ARG A 39 37.05 15.60 14.83
C ARG A 39 36.19 16.20 13.73
N ARG A 40 36.79 16.87 12.74
CA ARG A 40 36.06 17.39 11.57
C ARG A 40 35.65 16.29 10.59
N ILE A 41 36.37 15.17 10.54
CA ILE A 41 36.02 14.01 9.73
C ILE A 41 34.91 13.20 10.40
N GLU A 42 35.00 12.97 11.72
CA GLU A 42 33.96 12.28 12.51
C GLU A 42 32.65 13.10 12.57
N ALA A 43 32.74 14.43 12.68
CA ALA A 43 31.55 15.29 12.62
C ALA A 43 30.94 15.43 11.22
N ALA A 44 31.61 14.91 10.19
CA ALA A 44 31.14 14.87 8.81
C ALA A 44 30.73 13.45 8.38
N ASP A 45 30.55 12.52 9.32
CA ASP A 45 30.04 11.18 9.05
C ASP A 45 28.53 11.27 8.72
N THR A 46 28.25 11.63 7.46
CA THR A 46 26.88 11.81 6.92
C THR A 46 26.23 10.48 6.54
N ALA A 47 26.87 9.34 6.82
CA ALA A 47 26.37 8.02 6.40
C ALA A 47 24.96 7.72 6.95
N GLU A 48 24.67 8.14 8.18
CA GLU A 48 23.35 7.99 8.79
C GLU A 48 22.31 8.92 8.15
N LEU A 49 22.70 10.17 7.87
CA LEU A 49 21.83 11.16 7.22
C LEU A 49 21.50 10.76 5.77
N ASP A 50 22.49 10.26 5.02
CA ASP A 50 22.30 9.76 3.66
C ASP A 50 21.40 8.52 3.63
N ALA A 51 21.51 7.63 4.62
CA ALA A 51 20.61 6.48 4.75
C ALA A 51 19.16 6.90 5.04
N GLN A 52 18.97 7.90 5.91
CA GLN A 52 17.64 8.44 6.21
C GLN A 52 17.02 9.15 4.98
N ILE A 53 17.82 9.95 4.27
CA ILE A 53 17.39 10.62 3.03
C ILE A 53 16.98 9.59 1.97
N GLN A 54 17.77 8.52 1.79
CA GLN A 54 17.41 7.44 0.85
C GLN A 54 16.11 6.75 1.25
N LEU A 55 15.90 6.49 2.54
CA LEU A 55 14.67 5.89 3.04
C LEU A 55 13.45 6.79 2.79
N GLU A 56 13.58 8.09 3.03
CA GLU A 56 12.52 9.07 2.74
C GLU A 56 12.25 9.20 1.24
N GLN A 57 13.29 9.21 0.42
CA GLN A 57 13.16 9.22 -1.04
C GLN A 57 12.45 7.97 -1.56
N MET A 58 12.75 6.79 -1.02
CA MET A 58 12.05 5.55 -1.36
C MET A 58 10.57 5.61 -0.98
N LYS A 59 10.25 6.11 0.23
CA LYS A 59 8.85 6.31 0.66
C LYS A 59 8.11 7.30 -0.24
N ALA A 60 8.73 8.43 -0.57
CA ALA A 60 8.15 9.42 -1.46
C ALA A 60 7.92 8.86 -2.88
N MET A 61 8.83 8.01 -3.37
CA MET A 61 8.67 7.32 -4.65
C MET A 61 7.50 6.33 -4.62
N GLN A 62 7.36 5.56 -3.54
CA GLN A 62 6.20 4.67 -3.35
C GLN A 62 4.88 5.43 -3.32
N ILE A 63 4.82 6.56 -2.60
CA ILE A 63 3.61 7.41 -2.57
C ILE A 63 3.25 7.89 -3.97
N ARG A 64 4.24 8.39 -4.74
CA ARG A 64 3.99 8.83 -6.12
C ARG A 64 3.53 7.69 -7.03
N GLN A 65 4.11 6.49 -6.89
CA GLN A 65 3.67 5.32 -7.65
C GLN A 65 2.22 4.95 -7.30
N MET A 66 1.86 4.93 -6.02
CA MET A 66 0.48 4.69 -5.59
C MET A 66 -0.47 5.78 -6.10
N GLU A 67 -0.08 7.05 -6.06
CA GLU A 67 -0.87 8.16 -6.62
C GLU A 67 -1.10 7.99 -8.13
N GLU A 68 -0.07 7.58 -8.87
CA GLU A 68 -0.15 7.31 -10.31
C GLU A 68 -1.07 6.13 -10.61
N GLU A 69 -0.96 5.03 -9.86
CA GLU A 69 -1.86 3.86 -9.98
C GLU A 69 -3.32 4.20 -9.64
N ILE A 70 -3.55 5.05 -8.64
CA ILE A 70 -4.90 5.52 -8.28
C ILE A 70 -5.47 6.41 -9.39
N GLU A 71 -4.68 7.35 -9.92
CA GLU A 71 -5.12 8.24 -11.00
C GLU A 71 -5.43 7.46 -12.29
N GLU A 72 -4.58 6.50 -12.65
CA GLU A 72 -4.81 5.62 -13.79
C GLU A 72 -6.10 4.79 -13.62
N ASN A 73 -6.32 4.21 -12.44
CA ASN A 73 -7.55 3.48 -12.13
C ASN A 73 -8.80 4.37 -12.20
N LYS A 74 -8.71 5.63 -11.70
CA LYS A 74 -9.79 6.61 -11.83
C LYS A 74 -10.11 6.95 -13.28
N THR A 75 -9.09 7.14 -14.12
CA THR A 75 -9.30 7.43 -15.55
C THR A 75 -9.85 6.24 -16.34
N SER A 76 -9.58 5.02 -15.88
CA SER A 76 -10.02 3.78 -16.51
C SER A 76 -11.45 3.36 -16.16
N ASN A 77 -12.15 4.13 -15.31
CA ASN A 77 -13.49 3.80 -14.79
C ASN A 77 -13.54 2.37 -14.23
N ALA A 78 -12.50 1.97 -13.49
CA ALA A 78 -12.40 0.64 -12.91
C ALA A 78 -13.54 0.41 -11.88
N PRO A 79 -14.14 -0.81 -11.82
CA PRO A 79 -15.17 -1.13 -10.84
C PRO A 79 -14.67 -0.92 -9.42
N MET A 80 -15.51 -0.33 -8.57
CA MET A 80 -15.18 -0.01 -7.18
C MET A 80 -15.35 -1.24 -6.27
N VAL A 81 -14.47 -1.37 -5.28
CA VAL A 81 -14.65 -2.28 -4.13
C VAL A 81 -15.21 -1.45 -2.97
N PRO A 82 -16.51 -1.55 -2.65
CA PRO A 82 -17.13 -0.74 -1.61
C PRO A 82 -16.82 -1.24 -0.18
N ALA A 83 -16.99 -0.36 0.81
CA ALA A 83 -16.83 -0.69 2.23
C ALA A 83 -17.99 -1.56 2.74
N TYR A 84 -17.75 -2.55 3.59
CA TYR A 84 -18.84 -3.38 4.14
C TYR A 84 -19.81 -2.55 5.00
N ASN A 85 -21.14 -2.74 4.94
CA ASN A 85 -21.92 -3.77 4.24
C ASN A 85 -22.72 -3.17 3.07
N HIS A 86 -22.44 -3.59 1.83
CA HIS A 86 -23.10 -3.11 0.60
C HIS A 86 -24.17 -4.06 0.05
N PHE A 87 -24.49 -5.14 0.77
CA PHE A 87 -25.43 -6.18 0.35
C PHE A 87 -26.77 -5.66 -0.19
N LYS A 88 -27.35 -4.64 0.48
CA LYS A 88 -28.65 -4.08 0.10
C LYS A 88 -28.59 -3.44 -1.28
N THR A 89 -27.58 -2.63 -1.54
CA THR A 89 -27.42 -1.90 -2.80
C THR A 89 -27.12 -2.88 -3.94
N GLU A 90 -26.27 -3.88 -3.69
CA GLU A 90 -25.99 -4.96 -4.66
C GLU A 90 -27.27 -5.72 -5.04
N THR A 91 -28.11 -6.04 -4.05
CA THR A 91 -29.39 -6.73 -4.28
C THR A 91 -30.37 -5.87 -5.08
N GLU A 92 -30.42 -4.56 -4.84
CA GLU A 92 -31.27 -3.63 -5.60
C GLU A 92 -30.83 -3.55 -7.07
N GLU A 93 -29.53 -3.48 -7.35
CA GLU A 93 -28.99 -3.50 -8.72
C GLU A 93 -29.28 -4.84 -9.43
N LEU A 94 -29.06 -5.98 -8.77
CA LEU A 94 -29.37 -7.29 -9.36
C LEU A 94 -30.86 -7.42 -9.69
N ASN A 95 -31.75 -7.00 -8.79
CA ASN A 95 -33.18 -7.00 -9.06
C ASN A 95 -33.54 -6.11 -10.25
N ARG A 96 -32.85 -4.98 -10.44
CA ARG A 96 -33.06 -4.08 -11.59
C ARG A 96 -32.65 -4.75 -12.90
N ILE A 97 -31.48 -5.41 -12.92
CA ILE A 97 -30.93 -6.09 -14.11
C ILE A 97 -31.83 -7.26 -14.52
N PHE A 98 -32.19 -8.12 -13.56
CA PHE A 98 -32.98 -9.32 -13.83
C PHE A 98 -34.49 -9.10 -13.83
N ALA A 99 -34.97 -7.86 -13.68
CA ALA A 99 -36.40 -7.52 -13.71
C ALA A 99 -37.11 -7.94 -15.03
N ASN A 100 -36.37 -8.03 -16.12
CA ASN A 100 -36.88 -8.43 -17.44
C ASN A 100 -36.71 -9.92 -17.75
N ALA A 101 -36.21 -10.72 -16.80
CA ALA A 101 -36.16 -12.18 -16.95
C ALA A 101 -37.56 -12.79 -16.73
N TYR A 102 -37.82 -13.97 -17.30
CA TYR A 102 -39.09 -14.69 -17.05
C TYR A 102 -39.23 -15.08 -15.58
N ASP A 103 -38.14 -15.61 -15.03
CA ASP A 103 -37.97 -15.94 -13.64
C ASP A 103 -36.51 -15.71 -13.26
N PHE A 104 -36.28 -15.50 -11.97
CA PHE A 104 -34.94 -15.47 -11.39
C PHE A 104 -34.97 -15.90 -9.93
N THR A 105 -33.86 -16.46 -9.46
CA THR A 105 -33.63 -16.83 -8.07
C THR A 105 -32.20 -16.45 -7.67
N PHE A 106 -32.05 -15.88 -6.48
CA PHE A 106 -30.77 -15.58 -5.87
C PHE A 106 -30.61 -16.39 -4.59
N GLN A 107 -29.52 -17.15 -4.49
CA GLN A 107 -29.16 -17.93 -3.31
C GLN A 107 -27.84 -17.42 -2.74
N TYR A 108 -27.92 -16.67 -1.64
CA TYR A 108 -26.77 -16.04 -1.01
C TYR A 108 -26.04 -16.99 -0.07
N SER A 109 -24.72 -16.91 -0.09
CA SER A 109 -23.84 -17.56 0.91
C SER A 109 -23.40 -16.57 1.99
N GLU A 110 -22.89 -17.09 3.09
CA GLU A 110 -22.30 -16.28 4.16
C GLU A 110 -21.02 -15.59 3.66
N PRO A 111 -20.76 -14.33 4.09
CA PRO A 111 -19.56 -13.61 3.69
C PRO A 111 -18.31 -14.29 4.25
N GLN A 112 -17.26 -14.37 3.43
CA GLN A 112 -15.95 -14.89 3.80
C GLN A 112 -14.95 -13.73 3.87
N VAL A 113 -14.13 -13.70 4.92
CA VAL A 113 -13.13 -12.64 5.13
C VAL A 113 -11.73 -13.20 4.90
N ASP A 114 -10.94 -12.51 4.07
CA ASP A 114 -9.51 -12.78 3.87
C ASP A 114 -8.74 -11.46 3.96
N GLY A 115 -8.10 -11.22 5.11
CA GLY A 115 -7.46 -9.94 5.39
C GLY A 115 -8.47 -8.78 5.33
N MET A 116 -8.25 -7.79 4.46
CA MET A 116 -9.14 -6.64 4.27
C MET A 116 -10.24 -6.88 3.23
N GLU A 117 -10.19 -8.01 2.53
CA GLU A 117 -11.12 -8.39 1.46
C GLU A 117 -12.27 -9.20 2.05
N ILE A 118 -13.49 -8.90 1.60
CA ILE A 118 -14.69 -9.65 1.93
C ILE A 118 -15.28 -10.16 0.62
N ARG A 119 -15.62 -11.45 0.59
CA ARG A 119 -16.24 -12.12 -0.56
C ARG A 119 -17.61 -12.63 -0.17
N ARG A 120 -18.64 -12.26 -0.94
CA ARG A 120 -19.97 -12.84 -0.80
C ARG A 120 -20.37 -13.52 -2.10
N ALA A 121 -20.25 -14.85 -2.10
CA ALA A 121 -20.73 -15.67 -3.21
C ALA A 121 -22.25 -15.78 -3.19
N MET A 122 -22.86 -15.80 -4.36
CA MET A 122 -24.27 -16.10 -4.56
C MET A 122 -24.47 -16.92 -5.82
N ASN A 123 -25.36 -17.91 -5.76
CA ASN A 123 -25.78 -18.65 -6.94
C ASN A 123 -27.00 -17.96 -7.53
N ILE A 124 -26.91 -17.61 -8.81
CA ILE A 124 -27.96 -16.96 -9.57
C ILE A 124 -28.45 -17.92 -10.64
N SER A 125 -29.77 -18.07 -10.71
CA SER A 125 -30.43 -18.77 -11.82
C SER A 125 -31.53 -17.90 -12.39
N PHE A 126 -31.63 -17.80 -13.72
CA PHE A 126 -32.69 -17.06 -14.39
C PHE A 126 -32.99 -17.63 -15.78
N THR A 127 -34.19 -17.33 -16.28
CA THR A 127 -34.62 -17.68 -17.63
C THR A 127 -34.73 -16.43 -18.49
N ALA A 128 -34.04 -16.41 -19.64
CA ALA A 128 -34.06 -15.29 -20.58
C ALA A 128 -34.76 -15.67 -21.89
N ASP A 129 -35.24 -14.68 -22.65
CA ASP A 129 -35.91 -14.89 -23.95
C ASP A 129 -35.06 -15.58 -25.03
N SER A 130 -33.74 -15.40 -24.95
CA SER A 130 -32.78 -15.90 -25.92
C SER A 130 -31.38 -15.88 -25.34
N PHE A 131 -30.46 -16.60 -25.98
CA PHE A 131 -29.03 -16.51 -25.70
C PHE A 131 -28.51 -15.06 -25.76
N ASP A 132 -28.90 -14.27 -26.75
CA ASP A 132 -28.45 -12.89 -26.88
C ASP A 132 -28.96 -12.00 -25.73
N HIS A 133 -30.19 -12.24 -25.27
CA HIS A 133 -30.74 -11.54 -24.10
C HIS A 133 -30.01 -11.95 -22.80
N ALA A 134 -29.72 -13.24 -22.62
CA ALA A 134 -28.92 -13.74 -21.49
C ALA A 134 -27.52 -13.10 -21.45
N VAL A 135 -26.84 -13.04 -22.60
CA VAL A 135 -25.52 -12.39 -22.70
C VAL A 135 -25.60 -10.90 -22.35
N SER A 136 -26.65 -10.20 -22.80
CA SER A 136 -26.86 -8.79 -22.46
C SER A 136 -27.02 -8.58 -20.95
N MET A 137 -27.79 -9.44 -20.26
CA MET A 137 -27.95 -9.36 -18.81
C MET A 137 -26.64 -9.63 -18.08
N LEU A 138 -25.87 -10.64 -18.50
CA LEU A 138 -24.54 -10.92 -17.92
C LEU A 138 -23.57 -9.77 -18.16
N HIS A 139 -23.61 -9.14 -19.33
CA HIS A 139 -22.83 -7.94 -19.62
C HIS A 139 -23.19 -6.79 -18.67
N GLU A 140 -24.47 -6.56 -18.41
CA GLU A 140 -24.90 -5.50 -17.50
C GLU A 140 -24.41 -5.73 -16.06
N VAL A 141 -24.33 -6.99 -15.61
CA VAL A 141 -23.73 -7.33 -14.31
C VAL A 141 -22.23 -6.99 -14.28
N VAL A 142 -21.48 -7.38 -15.30
CA VAL A 142 -20.01 -7.18 -15.36
C VAL A 142 -19.61 -5.72 -15.58
N GLU A 143 -20.44 -4.96 -16.30
CA GLU A 143 -20.26 -3.51 -16.52
C GLU A 143 -20.80 -2.66 -15.37
N GLY A 144 -21.32 -3.30 -14.31
CA GLY A 144 -21.77 -2.63 -13.10
C GLY A 144 -20.68 -1.82 -12.39
N PRO A 145 -21.06 -0.91 -11.48
CA PRO A 145 -20.11 -0.05 -10.78
C PRO A 145 -19.27 -0.78 -9.74
N TYR A 146 -19.68 -1.99 -9.34
CA TYR A 146 -19.05 -2.77 -8.27
C TYR A 146 -18.20 -3.89 -8.84
N ARG A 147 -17.05 -4.13 -8.21
CA ARG A 147 -16.15 -5.21 -8.59
C ARG A 147 -16.85 -6.55 -8.32
N CYS A 148 -16.99 -7.35 -9.37
CA CYS A 148 -17.55 -8.69 -9.29
C CYS A 148 -16.73 -9.72 -10.05
N LEU A 149 -16.97 -11.00 -9.75
CA LEU A 149 -16.45 -12.16 -10.46
C LEU A 149 -17.62 -13.11 -10.77
N ILE A 150 -17.70 -13.58 -12.02
CA ILE A 150 -18.64 -14.61 -12.45
C ILE A 150 -17.87 -15.92 -12.61
N GLU A 151 -18.37 -16.97 -11.96
CA GLU A 151 -17.82 -18.32 -11.98
C GLU A 151 -18.92 -19.33 -12.34
N GLU A 152 -18.51 -20.51 -12.81
CA GLU A 152 -19.42 -21.64 -13.06
C GLU A 152 -20.63 -21.32 -13.97
N LEU A 153 -20.44 -20.45 -14.97
CA LEU A 153 -21.50 -20.09 -15.92
C LEU A 153 -21.93 -21.29 -16.78
N SER A 154 -23.23 -21.57 -16.76
CA SER A 154 -23.91 -22.55 -17.60
C SER A 154 -25.13 -21.90 -18.25
N ILE A 155 -25.28 -22.09 -19.56
CA ILE A 155 -26.42 -21.65 -20.35
C ILE A 155 -26.94 -22.87 -21.11
N GLN A 156 -28.23 -23.18 -20.95
CA GLN A 156 -28.86 -24.37 -21.51
C GLN A 156 -30.22 -23.99 -22.11
N ASP A 157 -30.69 -24.79 -23.08
CA ASP A 157 -32.06 -24.67 -23.57
C ASP A 157 -33.04 -24.94 -22.42
N ASP A 158 -34.13 -24.16 -22.36
CA ASP A 158 -35.25 -24.48 -21.49
C ASP A 158 -36.13 -25.54 -22.19
N GLU A 159 -36.14 -26.77 -21.67
CA GLU A 159 -36.52 -28.01 -22.37
C GLU A 159 -38.02 -28.14 -22.74
N ASP A 160 -38.84 -27.11 -22.57
CA ASP A 160 -40.29 -27.11 -22.82
C ASP A 160 -40.69 -27.05 -24.32
N LEU A 161 -39.75 -27.24 -25.25
CA LEU A 161 -40.04 -27.22 -26.69
C LEU A 161 -40.32 -28.62 -27.23
N GLU A 162 -41.60 -28.90 -27.52
CA GLU A 162 -42.10 -30.19 -28.04
C GLU A 162 -41.51 -30.60 -29.41
N ASP A 163 -40.83 -29.70 -30.14
CA ASP A 163 -40.29 -29.94 -31.47
C ASP A 163 -38.75 -29.97 -31.49
N GLU A 164 -38.17 -31.17 -31.61
CA GLU A 164 -36.72 -31.40 -31.65
C GLU A 164 -35.99 -30.77 -32.86
N GLU A 165 -36.71 -30.32 -33.89
CA GLU A 165 -36.12 -29.82 -35.15
C GLU A 165 -35.72 -28.34 -35.14
N LEU A 166 -36.01 -27.57 -34.07
CA LEU A 166 -35.72 -26.13 -33.98
C LEU A 166 -35.01 -25.70 -32.68
N LYS A 167 -34.06 -26.50 -32.17
CA LYS A 167 -33.21 -26.16 -31.01
C LYS A 167 -32.12 -25.14 -31.35
N ASP A 168 -32.52 -23.91 -31.70
CA ASP A 168 -31.59 -22.78 -31.77
C ASP A 168 -31.80 -21.89 -30.54
N ILE A 169 -30.83 -21.95 -29.62
CA ILE A 169 -30.75 -21.14 -28.39
C ILE A 169 -30.86 -19.63 -28.63
N ARG A 170 -30.64 -19.17 -29.87
CA ARG A 170 -30.72 -17.75 -30.23
C ARG A 170 -32.14 -17.22 -30.36
N ILE A 171 -33.11 -18.11 -30.56
CA ILE A 171 -34.50 -17.72 -30.84
C ILE A 171 -35.50 -18.33 -29.86
N HIS A 172 -35.01 -19.01 -28.82
CA HIS A 172 -35.83 -19.63 -27.78
C HIS A 172 -35.31 -19.31 -26.37
N PRO A 173 -36.17 -19.45 -25.35
CA PRO A 173 -35.77 -19.23 -23.98
C PRO A 173 -34.61 -20.12 -23.53
N VAL A 174 -33.72 -19.56 -22.73
CA VAL A 174 -32.56 -20.25 -22.18
C VAL A 174 -32.54 -20.14 -20.66
N ALA A 175 -32.25 -21.26 -20.00
CA ALA A 175 -32.00 -21.32 -18.58
C ALA A 175 -30.50 -21.03 -18.32
N VAL A 176 -30.23 -20.08 -17.44
CA VAL A 176 -28.87 -19.63 -17.11
C VAL A 176 -28.63 -19.83 -15.63
N THR A 177 -27.49 -20.42 -15.28
CA THR A 177 -27.04 -20.57 -13.90
C THR A 177 -25.57 -20.16 -13.79
N PHE A 178 -25.22 -19.40 -12.78
CA PHE A 178 -23.83 -19.01 -12.52
C PHE A 178 -23.64 -18.64 -11.05
N GLN A 179 -22.40 -18.62 -10.61
CA GLN A 179 -21.99 -18.06 -9.33
C GLN A 179 -21.48 -16.64 -9.54
N LEU A 180 -22.01 -15.70 -8.76
CA LEU A 180 -21.54 -14.31 -8.71
C LEU A 180 -20.90 -14.05 -7.36
N THR A 181 -19.74 -13.42 -7.37
CA THR A 181 -19.07 -12.94 -6.15
C THR A 181 -18.87 -11.44 -6.25
N TYR A 182 -19.50 -10.68 -5.35
CA TYR A 182 -19.14 -9.28 -5.12
C TYR A 182 -18.01 -9.19 -4.10
N PHE A 183 -17.12 -8.24 -4.33
CA PHE A 183 -16.00 -7.94 -3.45
C PHE A 183 -16.31 -6.67 -2.65
N GLU A 184 -16.19 -6.77 -1.34
CA GLU A 184 -16.28 -5.65 -0.39
C GLU A 184 -14.95 -5.53 0.37
N THR A 185 -14.75 -4.42 1.08
CA THR A 185 -13.59 -4.23 1.96
C THR A 185 -14.00 -3.86 3.38
N ARG A 186 -13.20 -4.29 4.36
CA ARG A 186 -13.32 -3.82 5.76
C ARG A 186 -12.83 -2.39 5.95
N TYR A 187 -12.12 -1.84 4.98
CA TYR A 187 -11.65 -0.46 5.02
C TYR A 187 -12.85 0.49 4.98
N ASP A 188 -12.91 1.43 5.93
CA ASP A 188 -14.02 2.37 6.13
C ASP A 188 -15.41 1.72 6.35
N ALA A 189 -15.46 0.45 6.74
CA ALA A 189 -16.72 -0.23 7.06
C ALA A 189 -17.37 0.35 8.34
N GLU A 190 -18.68 0.65 8.28
CA GLU A 190 -19.42 1.20 9.44
C GLU A 190 -19.64 0.15 10.54
N SER A 191 -19.61 -1.14 10.18
CA SER A 191 -19.82 -2.28 11.06
C SER A 191 -19.08 -3.50 10.50
N GLU A 192 -18.69 -4.44 11.35
CA GLU A 192 -18.19 -5.77 10.93
C GLU A 192 -19.16 -6.89 11.36
N GLU A 193 -20.41 -6.53 11.68
CA GLU A 193 -21.43 -7.48 12.13
C GLU A 193 -21.74 -8.52 11.04
N GLY A 194 -21.77 -9.79 11.43
CA GLY A 194 -22.04 -10.92 10.54
C GLY A 194 -20.81 -11.45 9.79
N LEU A 195 -19.62 -10.90 10.05
CA LEU A 195 -18.36 -11.45 9.56
C LEU A 195 -17.80 -12.48 10.54
N ASP A 196 -17.37 -13.63 10.02
CA ASP A 196 -16.60 -14.60 10.79
C ASP A 196 -15.13 -14.20 10.75
N LEU A 197 -14.68 -13.50 11.79
CA LEU A 197 -13.31 -13.04 11.93
C LEU A 197 -12.51 -14.10 12.68
N GLU A 198 -11.47 -14.63 12.04
CA GLU A 198 -10.49 -15.42 12.78
C GLU A 198 -9.92 -14.57 13.94
N PRO A 199 -9.72 -15.16 15.13
CA PRO A 199 -9.09 -14.42 16.23
C PRO A 199 -7.73 -13.93 15.75
N GLU A 200 -7.50 -12.62 15.81
CA GLU A 200 -6.21 -12.01 15.47
C GLU A 200 -5.07 -12.76 16.19
N GLU A 201 -4.35 -13.62 15.47
CA GLU A 201 -2.95 -13.81 15.79
C GLU A 201 -2.33 -12.45 15.59
N ALA A 202 -1.66 -11.93 16.64
CA ALA A 202 -0.95 -10.66 16.60
C ALA A 202 0.19 -10.72 15.58
N GLN A 203 -0.15 -10.69 14.29
CA GLN A 203 0.76 -10.35 13.23
C GLN A 203 1.06 -8.88 13.40
N ALA A 204 2.32 -8.60 13.74
CA ALA A 204 2.82 -7.24 13.77
C ALA A 204 2.40 -6.55 12.46
N PRO A 205 1.75 -5.37 12.52
CA PRO A 205 1.21 -4.74 11.32
C PRO A 205 2.33 -4.57 10.29
N SER A 206 2.22 -5.32 9.20
CA SER A 206 3.10 -5.22 8.05
C SER A 206 2.57 -4.07 7.20
N GLY A 207 2.97 -2.86 7.59
CA GLY A 207 2.52 -1.61 6.98
C GLY A 207 3.03 -0.42 7.79
N LEU A 208 3.01 0.77 7.19
CA LEU A 208 3.52 2.03 7.76
C LEU A 208 2.94 2.40 9.14
N ALA A 209 1.93 1.68 9.64
CA ALA A 209 1.38 1.80 10.99
C ALA A 209 2.42 1.56 12.11
N ASN A 210 3.50 0.81 11.84
CA ASN A 210 4.63 0.61 12.75
C ASN A 210 5.83 1.54 12.48
N ALA A 211 5.71 2.48 11.54
CA ALA A 211 6.71 3.53 11.46
C ALA A 211 6.59 4.35 12.76
N ASP A 212 7.58 4.22 13.64
CA ASP A 212 7.70 5.01 14.84
C ASP A 212 7.85 6.49 14.47
N VAL A 213 6.71 7.17 14.30
CA VAL A 213 6.62 8.60 14.03
C VAL A 213 6.83 9.43 15.30
N SER A 214 7.07 8.80 16.46
CA SER A 214 7.33 9.52 17.70
C SER A 214 8.69 10.24 17.70
N ASN A 215 9.61 9.82 16.82
CA ASN A 215 10.90 10.47 16.59
C ASN A 215 10.89 11.51 15.46
N LEU A 216 9.75 11.77 14.82
CA LEU A 216 9.58 12.94 13.97
C LEU A 216 9.38 14.18 14.85
N GLN A 217 10.40 14.53 15.62
CA GLN A 217 10.54 15.93 16.04
C GLN A 217 10.65 16.73 14.75
N ARG A 218 9.66 17.61 14.51
CA ARG A 218 9.76 18.70 13.54
C ARG A 218 11.15 19.30 13.69
N SER A 219 11.99 19.09 12.69
CA SER A 219 13.35 19.64 12.73
C SER A 219 13.22 21.15 12.90
N ASP A 220 13.96 21.75 13.83
CA ASP A 220 13.95 23.19 14.07
C ASP A 220 14.34 24.01 12.81
N LEU A 221 14.80 23.33 11.76
CA LEU A 221 15.04 23.86 10.42
C LEU A 221 13.76 24.29 9.69
N GLU A 222 12.64 23.59 9.88
CA GLU A 222 11.36 23.89 9.22
C GLU A 222 10.78 25.19 9.79
N THR A 223 10.87 25.37 11.11
CA THR A 223 10.48 26.61 11.82
C THR A 223 11.37 27.80 11.42
N ALA A 224 12.66 27.58 11.14
CA ALA A 224 13.58 28.64 10.72
C ALA A 224 13.39 29.07 9.26
N ALA A 225 12.99 28.15 8.38
CA ALA A 225 12.71 28.46 6.97
C ALA A 225 11.39 29.23 6.82
N GLU A 226 10.37 28.91 7.61
CA GLU A 226 9.09 29.62 7.61
C GLU A 226 9.23 31.04 8.18
N ALA A 227 10.10 31.24 9.19
CA ALA A 227 10.40 32.57 9.73
C ALA A 227 11.27 33.45 8.80
N ALA A 228 11.98 32.87 7.83
CA ALA A 228 12.83 33.62 6.89
C ALA A 228 12.12 33.98 5.57
N LEU A 229 11.03 33.28 5.24
CA LEU A 229 10.22 33.51 4.03
C LEU A 229 8.90 34.27 4.32
N GLY A 230 8.63 34.56 5.59
CA GLY A 230 7.48 35.33 6.05
C GLY A 230 7.82 36.76 6.48
N GLU A 231 8.43 37.56 5.59
CA GLU A 231 8.31 39.03 5.55
C GLU A 231 8.21 39.52 4.09
#